data_AF-A0A964V507-F1
#
_entry.id   AF-A0A964V507-F1
#
_cell.length_a   1.000
_cell.length_b   1.000
_cell.length_c   1.000
_cell.angle_alpha   90.00
_cell.angle_beta   90.00
_cell.angle_gamma   90.00
#
_symmetry.space_group_name_H-M   'P 1'
#
loop_
_entity.id
_entity.type
_entity.pdbx_description
1 polymer ?
#
loop_
_entity_poly.entity_id
_entity_poly.type
_entity_poly.pdbx_seq_one_letter_code
_entity_poly.pdbx_strand_id
1 'polypeptide(L)'
;MCRLLTEAHMGSERTDPRLPLSSLLELAEGLILLTGYAKSPVAAALDSSVADAEALTNRLVSAFGPGSVFVELQDNAVKGDTTRNKALARLAGRLGLGVVATGNVHYHRPERHRLQDVLVSIRNRTTLDGAHGARRANSLFHLFSPWEVEHRFESRPEAITNTLLIAERCAAFDLTMDSWGTWPRLAHGVPCQTDNTSCDSVYDATSA
;
A
#
# COMPACT_ATOMS: atom_id res chain seq x y z
N MET A 1 1.84 -13.28 2.28
CA MET A 1 2.58 -12.00 2.22
C MET A 1 4.06 -12.12 2.64
N CYS A 2 4.40 -12.56 3.86
CA CYS A 2 5.80 -12.57 4.34
C CYS A 2 6.76 -13.32 3.41
N ARG A 3 6.36 -14.48 2.88
CA ARG A 3 7.15 -15.24 1.89
C ARG A 3 7.47 -14.43 0.63
N LEU A 4 6.48 -13.69 0.09
CA LEU A 4 6.66 -12.82 -1.08
C LEU A 4 7.68 -11.71 -0.80
N LEU A 5 7.61 -11.10 0.38
CA LEU A 5 8.56 -10.06 0.79
C LEU A 5 9.97 -10.63 0.91
N THR A 6 10.12 -11.80 1.53
CA THR A 6 11.41 -12.50 1.64
C THR A 6 11.98 -12.83 0.27
N GLU A 7 11.18 -13.39 -0.63
CA GLU A 7 11.62 -13.77 -1.98
C GLU A 7 12.04 -12.55 -2.79
N ALA A 8 11.25 -11.46 -2.74
CA ALA A 8 11.61 -10.22 -3.42
C ALA A 8 12.97 -9.67 -2.96
N HIS A 9 13.25 -9.68 -1.66
CA HIS A 9 14.51 -9.13 -1.12
C HIS A 9 15.71 -10.07 -1.27
N MET A 10 15.50 -11.38 -1.19
CA MET A 10 16.58 -12.37 -1.34
C MET A 10 16.98 -12.58 -2.80
N GLY A 11 16.04 -12.39 -3.73
CA GLY A 11 16.26 -12.63 -5.16
C GLY A 11 16.73 -11.42 -5.98
N SER A 12 16.96 -10.26 -5.36
CA SER A 12 17.27 -9.03 -6.10
C SER A 12 18.16 -8.05 -5.34
N GLU A 13 18.54 -6.95 -5.99
CA GLU A 13 19.41 -5.95 -5.38
C GLU A 13 18.72 -5.25 -4.20
N ARG A 14 19.51 -4.96 -3.16
CA ARG A 14 19.01 -4.37 -1.91
C ARG A 14 18.18 -3.10 -2.10
N THR A 15 18.50 -2.29 -3.10
CA THR A 15 17.83 -0.99 -3.36
C THR A 15 16.68 -1.07 -4.34
N ASP A 16 16.48 -2.20 -5.00
CA ASP A 16 15.43 -2.42 -5.99
C ASP A 16 14.83 -3.84 -5.85
N PRO A 17 14.14 -4.12 -4.74
CA PRO A 17 13.53 -5.42 -4.52
C PRO A 17 12.46 -5.70 -5.58
N ARG A 18 12.61 -6.78 -6.34
CA ARG A 18 11.65 -7.19 -7.39
C ARG A 18 11.10 -8.57 -7.13
N LEU A 19 9.79 -8.71 -7.29
CA LEU A 19 9.09 -9.98 -7.20
C LEU A 19 8.72 -10.45 -8.62
N PRO A 20 9.13 -11.64 -9.05
CA PRO A 20 8.66 -12.23 -10.29
C PRO A 20 7.13 -12.43 -10.26
N LEU A 21 6.47 -12.18 -11.40
CA LEU A 21 5.02 -12.37 -11.49
C LEU A 21 4.63 -13.83 -11.22
N SER A 22 5.43 -14.81 -11.64
CA SER A 22 5.19 -16.23 -11.35
C SER A 22 5.06 -16.50 -9.86
N SER A 23 5.99 -15.98 -9.05
CA SER A 23 5.99 -16.14 -7.60
C SER A 23 4.76 -15.49 -6.95
N LEU A 24 4.32 -14.33 -7.46
CA LEU A 24 3.09 -13.69 -7.02
C LEU A 24 1.86 -14.58 -7.29
N LEU A 25 1.78 -15.19 -8.47
CA LEU A 25 0.66 -16.05 -8.86
C LEU A 25 0.64 -17.35 -8.04
N GLU A 26 1.80 -17.91 -7.70
CA GLU A 26 1.91 -19.14 -6.89
C GLU A 26 1.55 -18.93 -5.41
N LEU A 27 1.78 -17.74 -4.87
CA LEU A 27 1.58 -17.41 -3.45
C LEU A 27 0.43 -16.43 -3.24
N ALA A 28 -0.61 -16.50 -4.09
CA ALA A 28 -1.76 -15.61 -4.09
C ALA A 28 -2.83 -15.93 -3.02
N GLU A 29 -2.78 -17.13 -2.42
CA GLU A 29 -3.77 -17.57 -1.44
C GLU A 29 -3.88 -16.61 -0.24
N GLY A 30 -5.12 -16.27 0.11
CA GLY A 30 -5.44 -15.38 1.24
C GLY A 30 -5.10 -13.90 1.01
N LEU A 31 -4.70 -13.51 -0.20
CA LEU A 31 -4.37 -12.12 -0.54
C LEU A 31 -5.50 -11.47 -1.35
N ILE A 32 -5.70 -10.17 -1.12
CA ILE A 32 -6.51 -9.30 -1.96
C ILE A 32 -5.56 -8.44 -2.79
N LEU A 33 -5.74 -8.44 -4.11
CA LEU A 33 -4.93 -7.68 -5.05
C LEU A 33 -5.65 -6.40 -5.48
N LEU A 34 -4.94 -5.28 -5.39
CA LEU A 34 -5.29 -4.03 -6.06
C LEU A 34 -4.40 -3.90 -7.30
N THR A 35 -4.99 -3.57 -8.46
CA THR A 35 -4.23 -3.56 -9.72
C THR A 35 -3.13 -2.51 -9.80
N GLY A 36 -3.01 -1.60 -8.85
CA GLY A 36 -1.95 -0.62 -8.75
C GLY A 36 -2.24 0.72 -9.44
N TYR A 37 -1.27 1.62 -9.33
CA TYR A 37 -1.31 2.99 -9.84
C TYR A 37 -0.88 3.11 -11.31
N ALA A 38 -0.66 4.35 -11.77
CA ALA A 38 -0.22 4.71 -13.12
C ALA A 38 0.94 3.87 -13.71
N LYS A 39 1.85 3.34 -12.89
CA LYS A 39 2.99 2.53 -13.33
C LYS A 39 2.81 1.03 -13.08
N SER A 40 1.58 0.58 -12.82
CA SER A 40 1.31 -0.83 -12.59
C SER A 40 1.38 -1.64 -13.89
N PRO A 41 1.64 -2.95 -13.82
CA PRO A 41 1.62 -3.82 -14.99
C PRO A 41 0.29 -3.78 -15.76
N VAL A 42 -0.84 -3.65 -15.06
CA VAL A 42 -2.18 -3.55 -15.68
C VAL A 42 -2.33 -2.22 -16.41
N ALA A 43 -1.88 -1.10 -15.83
CA ALA A 43 -1.90 0.20 -16.50
C ALA A 43 -1.00 0.20 -17.74
N ALA A 44 0.21 -0.35 -17.65
CA ALA A 44 1.12 -0.47 -18.78
C ALA A 44 0.58 -1.37 -19.90
N ALA A 45 -0.06 -2.49 -19.55
CA ALA A 45 -0.72 -3.36 -20.52
C ALA A 45 -1.87 -2.62 -21.22
N LEU A 46 -2.65 -1.82 -20.49
CA LEU A 46 -3.75 -1.03 -21.05
C LEU A 46 -3.27 0.05 -22.02
N ASP A 47 -2.10 0.64 -21.78
CA ASP A 47 -1.45 1.58 -22.70
C ASP A 47 -0.99 0.90 -24.00
N SER A 48 -0.71 -0.41 -23.95
CA SER A 48 -0.36 -1.21 -25.14
C SER A 48 -1.62 -1.67 -25.90
N SER A 49 -2.52 -2.40 -25.25
CA SER A 49 -3.81 -2.78 -25.81
C SER A 49 -4.80 -3.21 -24.72
N VAL A 50 -6.10 -3.07 -25.02
CA VAL A 50 -7.16 -3.58 -24.13
C VAL A 50 -7.05 -5.10 -23.96
N ALA A 51 -6.68 -5.83 -25.02
CA ALA A 51 -6.54 -7.28 -24.99
C ALA A 51 -5.41 -7.73 -24.05
N ASP A 52 -4.27 -7.02 -24.02
CA ASP A 52 -3.17 -7.34 -23.11
C ASP A 52 -3.55 -7.08 -21.65
N ALA A 53 -4.26 -5.97 -21.39
CA ALA A 53 -4.77 -5.67 -20.06
C ALA A 53 -5.77 -6.73 -19.58
N GLU A 54 -6.66 -7.19 -20.45
CA GLU A 54 -7.60 -8.28 -20.16
C GLU A 54 -6.89 -9.59 -19.89
N ALA A 55 -5.94 -9.98 -20.74
CA ALA A 55 -5.17 -11.22 -20.59
C ALA A 55 -4.40 -11.24 -19.28
N LEU A 56 -3.71 -10.15 -18.93
CA LEU A 56 -2.99 -10.02 -17.68
C LEU A 56 -3.94 -10.04 -16.47
N THR A 57 -5.02 -9.27 -16.53
CA THR A 57 -5.98 -9.21 -15.42
C THR A 57 -6.67 -10.56 -15.19
N ASN A 58 -7.02 -11.29 -16.27
CA ASN A 58 -7.55 -12.64 -16.16
C ASN A 58 -6.55 -13.62 -15.52
N ARG A 59 -5.25 -13.53 -15.84
CA ARG A 59 -4.23 -14.33 -15.13
C ARG A 59 -4.19 -14.02 -13.63
N LEU A 60 -4.32 -12.75 -13.25
CA LEU A 60 -4.38 -12.34 -11.85
C LEU A 60 -5.65 -12.90 -11.18
N VAL A 61 -6.81 -12.76 -11.81
CA VAL A 61 -8.09 -13.29 -11.28
C VAL A 61 -8.04 -14.81 -11.11
N SER A 62 -7.46 -15.54 -12.07
CA SER A 62 -7.31 -16.99 -11.97
C SER A 62 -6.43 -17.43 -10.80
N ALA A 63 -5.42 -16.64 -10.42
CA ALA A 63 -4.51 -16.96 -9.32
C ALA A 63 -5.05 -16.53 -7.94
N PHE A 64 -5.58 -15.31 -7.83
CA PHE A 64 -6.09 -14.75 -6.57
C PHE A 64 -7.50 -15.23 -6.23
N GLY A 65 -8.23 -15.74 -7.22
CA GLY A 65 -9.62 -16.15 -7.11
C GLY A 65 -10.59 -15.00 -7.40
N PRO A 66 -11.83 -15.34 -7.81
CA PRO A 66 -12.87 -14.36 -8.08
C PRO A 66 -13.19 -13.58 -6.80
N GLY A 67 -13.38 -12.26 -6.94
CA GLY A 67 -13.68 -11.37 -5.82
C GLY A 67 -12.46 -10.96 -4.97
N SER A 68 -11.26 -11.49 -5.22
CA SER A 68 -10.02 -11.06 -4.54
C SER A 68 -9.16 -10.12 -5.37
N VAL A 69 -9.64 -9.70 -6.56
CA VAL A 69 -8.97 -8.72 -7.42
C VAL A 69 -9.88 -7.52 -7.61
N PHE A 70 -9.37 -6.33 -7.28
CA PHE A 70 -10.06 -5.06 -7.49
C PHE A 70 -9.23 -4.15 -8.38
N VAL A 71 -9.91 -3.50 -9.33
CA VAL A 71 -9.28 -2.51 -10.18
C VAL A 71 -9.13 -1.20 -9.42
N GLU A 72 -7.89 -0.81 -9.18
CA GLU A 72 -7.55 0.37 -8.39
C GLU A 72 -7.71 1.65 -9.22
N LEU A 73 -8.46 2.62 -8.68
CA LEU A 73 -8.70 3.93 -9.27
C LEU A 73 -8.11 5.01 -8.37
N GLN A 74 -7.37 5.94 -8.98
CA GLN A 74 -6.71 7.04 -8.26
C GLN A 74 -6.98 8.35 -8.97
N ASP A 75 -7.53 9.33 -8.25
CA ASP A 75 -7.70 10.69 -8.76
C ASP A 75 -6.94 11.67 -7.87
N ASN A 76 -5.67 11.90 -8.22
CA ASN A 76 -4.80 12.84 -7.53
C ASN A 76 -4.68 14.16 -8.33
N ALA A 77 -5.65 14.43 -9.23
CA ALA A 77 -5.63 15.52 -10.20
C ALA A 77 -4.32 15.61 -11.00
N VAL A 78 -3.72 14.46 -11.34
CA VAL A 78 -2.57 14.38 -12.25
C VAL A 78 -3.06 14.23 -13.68
N LYS A 79 -2.37 14.86 -14.63
CA LYS A 79 -2.68 14.73 -16.05
C LYS A 79 -2.74 13.25 -16.45
N GLY A 80 -3.90 12.84 -16.97
CA GLY A 80 -4.15 11.47 -17.40
C GLY A 80 -4.94 10.62 -16.42
N ASP A 81 -5.09 11.02 -15.15
CA ASP A 81 -5.84 10.26 -14.13
C ASP A 81 -7.29 9.99 -14.58
N THR A 82 -8.01 11.03 -15.02
CA THR A 82 -9.39 10.88 -15.49
C THR A 82 -9.53 9.91 -16.66
N THR A 83 -8.63 9.99 -17.65
CA THR A 83 -8.66 9.11 -18.82
C THR A 83 -8.34 7.68 -18.44
N ARG A 84 -7.29 7.48 -17.61
CA ARG A 84 -6.89 6.17 -17.11
C ARG A 84 -7.97 5.54 -16.25
N ASN A 85 -8.57 6.28 -15.32
CA ASN A 85 -9.66 5.78 -14.47
C ASN A 85 -10.87 5.35 -15.29
N LYS A 86 -11.23 6.10 -16.35
CA LYS A 86 -12.31 5.70 -17.28
C LYS A 86 -11.96 4.41 -18.03
N ALA A 87 -10.71 4.22 -18.44
CA ALA A 87 -10.27 3.02 -19.15
C ALA A 87 -10.23 1.81 -18.20
N LEU A 88 -9.68 1.97 -17.00
CA LEU A 88 -9.65 0.95 -15.94
C LEU A 88 -11.05 0.55 -15.48
N ALA A 89 -11.95 1.51 -15.28
CA ALA A 89 -13.33 1.19 -14.92
C ALA A 89 -14.06 0.42 -16.04
N ARG A 90 -13.76 0.70 -17.32
CA ARG A 90 -14.28 -0.09 -18.45
C ARG A 90 -13.72 -1.51 -18.47
N LEU A 91 -12.42 -1.67 -18.19
CA LEU A 91 -11.79 -2.98 -18.03
C LEU A 91 -12.46 -3.77 -16.89
N ALA A 92 -12.66 -3.14 -15.73
CA ALA A 92 -13.34 -3.74 -14.59
C ALA A 92 -14.76 -4.23 -14.96
N GLY A 93 -15.55 -3.39 -15.64
CA GLY A 93 -16.89 -3.75 -16.10
C GLY A 93 -16.90 -4.90 -17.11
N ARG A 94 -15.93 -4.96 -18.04
CA ARG A 94 -15.81 -6.05 -19.02
C ARG A 94 -15.46 -7.40 -18.38
N LEU A 95 -14.67 -7.37 -17.30
CA LEU A 95 -14.23 -8.56 -16.58
C LEU A 95 -15.11 -8.92 -15.37
N GLY A 96 -16.14 -8.12 -15.07
CA GLY A 96 -17.00 -8.31 -13.91
C GLY A 96 -16.28 -8.09 -12.57
N LEU A 97 -15.27 -7.21 -12.53
CA LEU A 97 -14.48 -6.91 -11.34
C LEU A 97 -14.98 -5.65 -10.62
N GLY A 98 -14.82 -5.63 -9.29
CA GLY A 98 -15.02 -4.42 -8.50
C GLY A 98 -13.91 -3.40 -8.74
N VAL A 99 -14.24 -2.12 -8.60
CA VAL A 99 -13.26 -1.02 -8.55
C VAL A 99 -13.05 -0.56 -7.10
N VAL A 100 -11.88 -0.02 -6.77
CA VAL A 100 -11.61 0.55 -5.45
C VAL A 100 -10.90 1.89 -5.56
N ALA A 101 -11.31 2.86 -4.74
CA ALA A 101 -10.69 4.18 -4.66
C ALA A 101 -9.48 4.15 -3.71
N THR A 102 -8.34 4.67 -4.16
CA THR A 102 -7.17 4.88 -3.29
C THR A 102 -6.52 6.23 -3.57
N GLY A 103 -5.78 6.76 -2.59
CA GLY A 103 -5.10 8.06 -2.70
C GLY A 103 -3.61 7.99 -3.04
N ASN A 104 -3.03 6.79 -3.16
CA ASN A 104 -1.57 6.61 -3.28
C ASN A 104 -0.78 7.46 -2.27
N VAL A 105 -1.16 7.38 -1.00
CA VAL A 105 -0.81 8.38 0.00
C VAL A 105 0.66 8.27 0.42
N HIS A 106 1.34 9.42 0.47
CA HIS A 106 2.74 9.52 0.89
C HIS A 106 2.93 10.38 2.14
N TYR A 107 1.90 11.12 2.56
CA TYR A 107 1.94 11.97 3.73
C TYR A 107 0.53 12.16 4.34
N HIS A 108 0.45 12.51 5.62
CA HIS A 108 -0.83 12.56 6.33
C HIS A 108 -1.62 13.86 6.14
N ARG A 109 -0.97 14.96 5.73
CA ARG A 109 -1.59 16.28 5.52
C ARG A 109 -0.97 17.02 4.33
N PRO A 110 -1.72 17.88 3.61
CA PRO A 110 -1.23 18.56 2.40
C PRO A 110 0.08 19.35 2.60
N GLU A 111 0.26 19.99 3.75
CA GLU A 111 1.42 20.84 4.04
C GLU A 111 2.73 20.03 4.12
N ARG A 112 2.63 18.71 4.35
CA ARG A 112 3.79 17.80 4.45
C ARG A 112 4.41 17.45 3.10
N HIS A 113 3.82 17.85 1.97
CA HIS A 113 4.40 17.58 0.65
C HIS A 113 5.84 18.11 0.52
N ARG A 114 6.18 19.25 1.13
CA ARG A 114 7.55 19.79 1.10
C ARG A 114 8.56 18.89 1.81
N LEU A 115 8.16 18.30 2.94
CA LEU A 115 9.00 17.33 3.65
C LEU A 115 9.17 16.07 2.78
N GLN A 116 8.10 15.59 2.16
CA GLN A 116 8.18 14.47 1.22
C GLN A 116 9.15 14.75 0.07
N ASP A 117 9.12 15.96 -0.51
CA ASP A 117 10.05 16.38 -1.56
C ASP A 117 11.51 16.33 -1.09
N VAL A 118 11.80 16.82 0.13
CA VAL A 118 13.14 16.75 0.72
C VAL A 118 13.59 15.29 0.90
N LEU A 119 12.72 14.41 1.42
CA LEU A 119 13.04 12.99 1.60
C LEU A 119 13.30 12.29 0.26
N VAL A 120 12.54 12.64 -0.79
CA VAL A 120 12.78 12.15 -2.15
C VAL A 120 14.14 12.64 -2.67
N SER A 121 14.50 13.91 -2.47
CA SER A 121 15.81 14.44 -2.86
C SER A 121 16.97 13.72 -2.16
N ILE A 122 16.85 13.48 -0.85
CA ILE A 122 17.85 12.74 -0.06
C ILE A 122 18.00 11.31 -0.60
N ARG A 123 16.89 10.59 -0.83
CA ARG A 123 16.90 9.25 -1.40
C ARG A 123 17.63 9.20 -2.74
N ASN A 124 17.43 10.21 -3.59
CA ASN A 124 18.03 10.30 -4.92
C ASN A 124 19.42 10.97 -4.93
N ARG A 125 19.95 11.35 -3.75
CA ARG A 125 21.25 12.02 -3.60
C ARG A 125 21.41 13.25 -4.51
N THR A 126 20.35 14.04 -4.62
CA THR A 126 20.31 15.21 -5.50
C THR A 126 19.65 16.39 -4.78
N THR A 127 19.73 17.58 -5.39
CA THR A 127 19.09 18.79 -4.86
C THR A 127 17.56 18.73 -5.00
N LEU A 128 16.85 19.67 -4.37
CA LEU A 128 15.39 19.81 -4.58
C LEU A 128 15.05 20.06 -6.05
N ASP A 129 15.86 20.87 -6.73
CA ASP A 129 15.68 21.16 -8.15
C ASP A 129 15.98 19.93 -9.01
N GLY A 130 17.08 19.22 -8.71
CA GLY A 130 17.47 18.00 -9.43
C GLY A 130 16.49 16.83 -9.26
N ALA A 131 15.71 16.81 -8.17
CA ALA A 131 14.72 15.75 -7.91
C ALA A 131 13.37 15.96 -8.61
N HIS A 132 13.19 17.02 -9.41
CA HIS A 132 11.87 17.37 -9.98
C HIS A 132 11.13 16.19 -10.63
N GLY A 133 11.82 15.36 -11.44
CA GLY A 133 11.21 14.19 -12.09
C GLY A 133 10.88 13.01 -11.17
N ALA A 134 11.48 12.95 -9.97
CA ALA A 134 11.23 11.90 -8.98
C ALA A 134 10.14 12.29 -7.96
N ARG A 135 9.91 13.59 -7.79
CA ARG A 135 8.88 14.14 -6.91
C ARG A 135 7.48 13.82 -7.40
N ARG A 136 6.49 13.97 -6.51
CA ARG A 136 5.08 13.88 -6.89
C ARG A 136 4.70 15.09 -7.75
N ALA A 137 3.73 14.92 -8.64
CA ALA A 137 3.34 15.98 -9.57
C ALA A 137 2.69 17.20 -8.87
N ASN A 138 2.07 16.99 -7.70
CA ASN A 138 1.40 18.02 -6.91
C ASN A 138 1.31 17.58 -5.42
N SER A 139 0.61 18.37 -4.59
CA SER A 139 0.41 18.15 -3.15
C SER A 139 -0.80 17.25 -2.79
N LEU A 140 -1.40 16.57 -3.77
CA LEU A 140 -2.62 15.75 -3.60
C LEU A 140 -2.32 14.27 -3.37
N PHE A 141 -1.20 13.95 -2.72
CA PHE A 141 -0.84 12.59 -2.30
C PHE A 141 -0.91 12.46 -0.77
N HIS A 142 -1.86 13.17 -0.15
CA HIS A 142 -2.13 13.12 1.29
C HIS A 142 -3.30 12.19 1.62
N LEU A 143 -3.49 11.87 2.91
CA LEU A 143 -4.71 11.22 3.38
C LEU A 143 -5.91 12.15 3.16
N PHE A 144 -6.75 11.86 2.18
CA PHE A 144 -7.96 12.62 1.90
C PHE A 144 -8.98 12.48 3.04
N SER A 145 -9.72 13.56 3.28
CA SER A 145 -10.92 13.52 4.10
C SER A 145 -12.05 12.76 3.38
N PRO A 146 -13.06 12.24 4.11
CA PRO A 146 -14.21 11.56 3.50
C PRO A 146 -14.89 12.39 2.41
N TRP A 147 -15.10 13.68 2.66
CA TRP A 147 -15.71 14.60 1.70
C TRP A 147 -14.89 14.75 0.40
N GLU A 148 -13.57 14.81 0.49
CA GLU A 148 -12.71 14.88 -0.69
C GLU A 148 -12.79 13.60 -1.53
N VAL A 149 -12.84 12.43 -0.88
CA VAL A 149 -12.98 11.14 -1.57
C VAL A 149 -14.35 11.05 -2.24
N GLU A 150 -15.42 11.41 -1.54
CA GLU A 150 -16.79 11.46 -2.08
C GLU A 150 -16.89 12.36 -3.31
N HIS A 151 -16.33 13.57 -3.25
CA HIS A 151 -16.34 14.50 -4.37
C HIS A 151 -15.53 13.97 -5.58
N ARG A 152 -14.33 13.43 -5.35
CA ARG A 152 -13.46 12.90 -6.42
C ARG A 152 -14.08 11.67 -7.11
N PHE A 153 -14.76 10.83 -6.34
CA PHE A 153 -15.35 9.59 -6.83
C PHE A 153 -16.88 9.67 -6.95
N GLU A 154 -17.45 10.88 -7.07
CA GLU A 154 -18.91 11.10 -7.21
C GLU A 154 -19.51 10.28 -8.36
N SER A 155 -18.77 10.15 -9.46
CA SER A 155 -19.21 9.35 -10.62
C SER A 155 -19.18 7.84 -10.40
N ARG A 156 -18.56 7.37 -9.30
CA ARG A 156 -18.28 5.96 -8.97
C ARG A 156 -18.28 5.71 -7.45
N PRO A 157 -19.41 5.92 -6.76
CA PRO A 157 -19.48 5.73 -5.31
C PRO A 157 -19.14 4.29 -4.88
N GLU A 158 -19.34 3.30 -5.76
CA GLU A 158 -18.96 1.91 -5.52
C GLU A 158 -17.46 1.72 -5.26
N ALA A 159 -16.61 2.59 -5.82
CA ALA A 159 -15.17 2.57 -5.57
C ALA A 159 -14.84 2.90 -4.10
N ILE A 160 -15.64 3.76 -3.48
CA ILE A 160 -15.52 4.13 -2.06
C ILE A 160 -16.06 3.00 -1.20
N THR A 161 -17.27 2.50 -1.48
CA THR A 161 -17.89 1.42 -0.70
C THR A 161 -17.02 0.16 -0.67
N ASN A 162 -16.35 -0.17 -1.79
CA ASN A 162 -15.44 -1.31 -1.86
C ASN A 162 -14.20 -1.15 -0.95
N THR A 163 -13.81 0.07 -0.57
CA THR A 163 -12.72 0.27 0.41
C THR A 163 -13.08 -0.33 1.77
N LEU A 164 -14.33 -0.13 2.21
CA LEU A 164 -14.85 -0.67 3.47
C LEU A 164 -15.00 -2.19 3.38
N LEU A 165 -15.55 -2.69 2.27
CA LEU A 165 -15.67 -4.14 2.03
C LEU A 165 -14.31 -4.84 2.12
N ILE A 166 -13.27 -4.26 1.51
CA ILE A 166 -11.91 -4.81 1.57
C ILE A 166 -11.37 -4.74 3.00
N ALA A 167 -11.55 -3.62 3.69
CA ALA A 167 -11.09 -3.46 5.07
C ALA A 167 -11.74 -4.48 6.02
N GLU A 168 -13.05 -4.71 5.91
CA GLU A 168 -13.78 -5.72 6.68
C GLU A 168 -13.27 -7.13 6.43
N ARG A 169 -12.98 -7.49 5.17
CA ARG A 169 -12.40 -8.79 4.83
C ARG A 169 -10.99 -8.99 5.40
N CYS A 170 -10.25 -7.91 5.60
CA CYS A 170 -8.93 -7.95 6.22
C CYS A 170 -8.97 -7.92 7.76
N ALA A 171 -10.13 -7.66 8.38
CA ALA A 171 -10.25 -7.50 9.83
C ALA A 171 -9.97 -8.78 10.63
N ALA A 172 -10.02 -9.95 9.99
CA ALA A 172 -9.74 -11.24 10.62
C ALA A 172 -8.26 -11.47 10.96
N PHE A 173 -7.34 -10.63 10.45
CA PHE A 173 -5.91 -10.75 10.72
C PHE A 173 -5.51 -9.91 11.94
N ASP A 174 -5.04 -10.58 12.99
CA ASP A 174 -4.54 -9.96 14.22
C ASP A 174 -3.08 -10.32 14.43
N LEU A 175 -2.18 -9.34 14.26
CA LEU A 175 -0.74 -9.54 14.49
C LEU A 175 -0.41 -10.01 15.91
N THR A 176 -1.22 -9.71 16.91
CA THR A 176 -0.96 -10.08 18.31
C THR A 176 -1.41 -11.49 18.67
N MET A 177 -2.38 -12.02 17.93
CA MET A 177 -2.99 -13.33 18.18
C MET A 177 -2.58 -14.38 17.13
N ASP A 178 -2.39 -13.95 15.88
CA ASP A 178 -2.05 -14.82 14.74
C ASP A 178 -0.54 -14.92 14.51
N SER A 179 0.26 -14.06 15.15
CA SER A 179 1.70 -14.19 15.15
C SER A 179 2.20 -14.54 16.55
N TRP A 180 2.93 -15.68 16.58
CA TRP A 180 3.69 -16.26 17.69
C TRP A 180 2.92 -17.27 18.56
N GLY A 181 3.25 -18.55 18.37
CA GLY A 181 3.29 -19.49 19.49
C GLY A 181 4.15 -18.90 20.62
N THR A 182 3.84 -19.24 21.87
CA THR A 182 4.49 -18.73 23.09
C THR A 182 5.93 -18.31 22.85
N TRP A 183 6.21 -17.00 22.97
CA TRP A 183 7.57 -16.49 23.02
C TRP A 183 8.38 -17.41 23.95
N PRO A 184 9.54 -17.94 23.52
CA PRO A 184 10.41 -18.60 24.47
C PRO A 184 10.70 -17.57 25.54
N ARG A 185 10.19 -17.79 26.76
CA ARG A 185 10.61 -17.00 27.91
C ARG A 185 12.11 -17.18 27.95
N LEU A 186 12.85 -16.17 27.52
CA LEU A 186 14.27 -16.11 27.78
C LEU A 186 14.36 -16.25 29.29
N ALA A 187 14.97 -17.33 29.77
CA ALA A 187 15.17 -17.52 31.18
C ALA A 187 15.88 -16.25 31.67
N HIS A 188 15.18 -15.41 32.43
CA HIS A 188 15.79 -14.27 33.09
C HIS A 188 16.85 -14.86 34.02
N GLY A 189 18.09 -14.82 33.55
CA GLY A 189 19.22 -15.52 34.13
C GLY A 189 20.46 -14.66 34.07
N VAL A 190 20.33 -13.39 34.45
CA VAL A 190 21.44 -12.68 35.09
C VAL A 190 20.89 -12.19 36.42
N PRO A 191 21.31 -12.75 37.55
CA PRO A 191 20.96 -12.18 38.85
C PRO A 191 21.54 -10.77 38.88
N CYS A 192 20.68 -9.78 39.11
CA CYS A 192 21.14 -8.48 39.57
C CYS A 192 21.90 -8.73 40.88
N GLN A 193 23.22 -8.58 40.87
CA GLN A 193 24.00 -8.50 42.10
C GLN A 193 23.52 -7.25 42.84
N THR A 194 22.66 -7.48 43.82
CA THR A 194 22.22 -6.46 44.77
C THR A 194 23.35 -6.25 45.77
N ASP A 195 24.28 -5.35 45.43
CA ASP A 195 24.92 -4.57 46.50
C ASP A 195 23.89 -3.55 46.96
N ASN A 196 23.40 -3.77 48.17
CA ASN A 196 22.45 -2.94 48.88
C ASN A 196 22.91 -1.48 48.91
N THR A 197 22.28 -0.60 48.12
CA THR A 197 21.79 0.70 48.62
C THR A 197 20.87 1.39 47.59
N SER A 198 19.65 1.69 48.06
CA SER A 198 18.64 2.62 47.52
C SER A 198 18.15 2.44 46.08
N CYS A 199 17.01 1.78 45.94
CA CYS A 199 16.07 2.03 44.84
C CYS A 199 14.66 2.07 45.42
N ASP A 200 14.39 3.10 46.22
CA ASP A 200 13.03 3.52 46.54
C ASP A 200 12.87 4.99 46.17
N SER A 201 11.73 5.30 45.56
CA SER A 201 11.24 6.62 45.12
C SER A 201 11.83 7.18 43.83
N VAL A 202 11.14 6.98 42.70
CA VAL A 202 10.76 8.09 41.79
C VAL A 202 9.51 7.68 40.99
N TYR A 203 8.34 7.65 41.61
CA TYR A 203 7.06 7.86 40.92
C TYR A 203 6.09 8.43 41.93
N ASP A 204 6.21 9.73 42.19
CA ASP A 204 5.04 10.56 42.50
C ASP A 204 5.38 12.04 42.36
N ALA A 205 4.34 12.80 41.99
CA ALA A 205 4.27 14.25 41.78
C ALA A 205 4.59 14.78 40.37
N THR A 206 3.54 15.07 39.60
CA THR A 206 3.03 16.47 39.56
C THR A 206 1.70 16.56 38.79
N SER A 207 0.64 16.88 39.54
CA SER A 207 -0.58 17.52 39.05
C SER A 207 -0.90 18.66 40.00
N ALA A 208 -0.75 19.89 39.51
CA ALA A 208 -1.44 21.10 39.95
C ALA A 208 -1.38 22.10 38.78
#